data_AF-X1BDA0-F1
#
_entry.id   AF-X1BDA0-F1
#
_cell.length_a   1.000
_cell.length_b   1.000
_cell.length_c   1.000
_cell.angle_alpha   90.00
_cell.angle_beta   90.00
_cell.angle_gamma   90.00
#
_symmetry.space_group_name_H-M   'P 1'
#
loop_
_entity.id
_entity.type
_entity.pdbx_description
1 polymer ?
#
loop_
_entity_poly.entity_id
_entity_poly.type
_entity_poly.pdbx_seq_one_letter_code
_entity_poly.pdbx_strand_id
1 'polypeptide(L)'
;FALEKEKHEGVSADAIKKYAGCDAKQLRAAGYSAKDLAEAGFTPKQLKDAGFTPDEIAAAERAAQALDNLRRQGCNIDALKQARQAGVSAKTIRDKIGCSAAALRAAGYTAQQLKDAGYTPAELKRAGFSPQDLKNAGFTAQQLANAGFTPSQLKRAGFTAAQLKNAGLSARALKGAGFSPSALKAAGYTAADLAKAGVTPQELKSLGFSPKEIQDAAAELA
;
A
#
# COMPACT_ATOMS: atom_id res chain seq x y z
N PHE A 1 14.57 0.23 25.65
CA PHE A 1 13.87 -1.07 25.67
C PHE A 1 12.35 -0.97 25.46
N ALA A 2 11.52 -0.50 26.40
CA ALA A 2 10.06 -0.47 26.17
C ALA A 2 9.63 0.51 25.05
N LEU A 3 10.10 1.76 25.10
CA LEU A 3 9.72 2.81 24.14
C LEU A 3 10.23 2.55 22.72
N GLU A 4 11.40 1.90 22.57
CA GLU A 4 11.92 1.52 21.24
C GLU A 4 11.06 0.45 20.60
N LYS A 5 10.59 -0.52 21.39
CA LYS A 5 9.64 -1.54 20.94
C LYS A 5 8.32 -0.90 20.52
N GLU A 6 7.79 0.03 21.30
CA GLU A 6 6.56 0.77 20.96
C GLU A 6 6.72 1.57 19.64
N LYS A 7 7.89 2.19 19.42
CA LYS A 7 8.17 2.86 18.15
C LYS A 7 8.19 1.87 16.99
N HIS A 8 8.81 0.72 17.16
CA HIS A 8 8.80 -0.36 16.16
C HIS A 8 7.40 -0.91 15.90
N GLU A 9 6.52 -0.88 16.90
CA GLU A 9 5.11 -1.22 16.81
C GLU A 9 4.25 -0.07 16.23
N GLY A 10 4.86 1.07 15.90
CA GLY A 10 4.23 2.18 15.19
C GLY A 10 3.46 3.16 16.09
N VAL A 11 3.69 3.13 17.40
CA VAL A 11 3.13 4.09 18.36
C VAL A 11 3.70 5.49 18.06
N SER A 12 2.88 6.53 18.17
CA SER A 12 3.31 7.91 17.90
C SER A 12 3.89 8.58 19.16
N ALA A 13 4.81 9.52 18.97
CA ALA A 13 5.32 10.37 20.05
C ALA A 13 4.20 11.13 20.79
N ASP A 14 3.11 11.50 20.10
CA ASP A 14 1.93 12.15 20.70
C ASP A 14 1.18 11.21 21.66
N ALA A 15 1.01 9.94 21.27
CA ALA A 15 0.40 8.94 22.13
C ALA A 15 1.25 8.69 23.38
N ILE A 16 2.56 8.49 23.21
CA ILE A 16 3.46 8.25 24.35
C ILE A 16 3.50 9.45 25.29
N LYS A 17 3.53 10.68 24.75
CA LYS A 17 3.46 11.89 25.57
C LYS A 17 2.17 11.95 26.41
N LYS A 18 1.02 11.58 25.85
CA LYS A 18 -0.28 11.63 26.54
C LYS A 18 -0.45 10.53 27.58
N TYR A 19 0.04 9.33 27.31
CA TYR A 19 -0.22 8.16 28.17
C TYR A 19 0.92 7.86 29.15
N ALA A 20 2.16 8.11 28.77
CA ALA A 20 3.34 7.80 29.59
C ALA A 20 4.03 9.05 30.16
N GLY A 21 3.61 10.26 29.77
CA GLY A 21 4.19 11.51 30.26
C GLY A 21 5.65 11.71 29.87
N CYS A 22 6.14 10.99 28.85
CA CYS A 22 7.55 11.02 28.48
C CYS A 22 8.00 12.40 28.00
N ASP A 23 9.23 12.78 28.35
CA ASP A 23 9.86 14.00 27.88
C ASP A 23 10.54 13.82 26.52
N ALA A 24 10.98 14.94 25.94
CA ALA A 24 11.63 14.95 24.62
C ALA A 24 12.94 14.15 24.59
N LYS A 25 13.67 14.06 25.71
CA LYS A 25 14.94 13.35 25.79
C LYS A 25 14.74 11.84 25.78
N GLN A 26 13.74 11.35 26.51
CA GLN A 26 13.33 9.95 26.51
C GLN A 26 12.86 9.49 25.13
N LEU A 27 12.03 10.30 24.46
CA LEU A 27 11.55 9.98 23.12
C LEU A 27 12.68 10.02 22.08
N ARG A 28 13.60 10.98 22.17
CA ARG A 28 14.80 10.98 21.31
C ARG A 28 15.64 9.73 21.51
N ALA A 29 15.87 9.31 22.76
CA ALA A 29 16.61 8.08 23.07
C ALA A 29 15.90 6.82 22.54
N ALA A 30 14.56 6.83 22.46
CA ALA A 30 13.77 5.80 21.79
C ALA A 30 13.78 5.91 20.24
N GLY A 31 14.56 6.86 19.70
CA GLY A 31 14.79 7.05 18.28
C GLY A 31 13.78 7.96 17.58
N TYR A 32 12.84 8.59 18.27
CA TYR A 32 11.94 9.54 17.64
C TYR A 32 12.71 10.77 17.14
N SER A 33 12.33 11.27 15.97
CA SER A 33 12.97 12.43 15.35
C SER A 33 12.45 13.75 15.95
N ALA A 34 13.20 14.84 15.78
CA ALA A 34 12.75 16.18 16.17
C ALA A 34 11.37 16.53 15.60
N LYS A 35 11.09 16.04 14.39
CA LYS A 35 9.81 16.21 13.70
C LYS A 35 8.68 15.45 14.38
N ASP A 36 8.89 14.19 14.77
CA ASP A 36 7.88 13.41 15.51
C ASP A 36 7.49 14.09 16.82
N LEU A 37 8.48 14.66 17.51
CA LEU A 37 8.26 15.38 18.76
C LEU A 37 7.60 16.76 18.53
N ALA A 38 8.00 17.50 17.51
CA ALA A 38 7.30 18.74 17.15
C ALA A 38 5.83 18.47 16.81
N GLU A 39 5.54 17.38 16.09
CA GLU A 39 4.18 16.92 15.79
C GLU A 39 3.39 16.50 17.06
N ALA A 40 4.09 16.09 18.13
CA ALA A 40 3.56 15.82 19.47
C ALA A 40 3.49 17.08 20.36
N GLY A 41 3.82 18.26 19.81
CA GLY A 41 3.73 19.54 20.50
C GLY A 41 4.87 19.82 21.48
N PHE A 42 6.06 19.25 21.28
CA PHE A 42 7.26 19.72 21.98
C PHE A 42 7.77 21.03 21.35
N THR A 43 8.18 21.96 22.19
CA THR A 43 8.70 23.27 21.74
C THR A 43 10.13 23.16 21.23
N PRO A 44 10.59 24.08 20.37
CA PRO A 44 11.99 24.13 19.91
C PRO A 44 13.01 24.11 21.05
N LYS A 45 12.69 24.78 22.17
CA LYS A 45 13.50 24.75 23.38
C LYS A 45 13.59 23.33 23.97
N GLN A 46 12.45 22.63 24.11
CA GLN A 46 12.44 21.25 24.61
C GLN A 46 13.20 20.28 23.68
N LEU A 47 13.15 20.50 22.36
CA LEU A 47 13.93 19.72 21.40
C LEU A 47 15.43 20.00 21.53
N LYS A 48 15.82 21.26 21.70
CA LYS A 48 17.21 21.65 21.95
C LYS A 48 17.72 21.03 23.25
N ASP A 49 16.93 21.09 24.32
CA ASP A 49 17.27 20.53 25.63
C ASP A 49 17.34 18.99 25.59
N ALA A 50 16.55 18.36 24.71
CA ALA A 50 16.67 16.92 24.39
C ALA A 50 17.90 16.58 23.55
N GLY A 51 18.61 17.58 23.03
CA GLY A 51 19.87 17.47 22.29
C GLY A 51 19.73 17.26 20.78
N PHE A 52 18.59 17.61 20.19
CA PHE A 52 18.49 17.75 18.73
C PHE A 52 19.34 18.93 18.25
N THR A 53 19.89 18.78 17.05
CA THR A 53 20.70 19.82 16.41
C THR A 53 19.82 20.99 15.94
N PRO A 54 20.39 22.20 15.78
CA PRO A 54 19.66 23.33 15.21
C PRO A 54 19.00 23.02 13.86
N ASP A 55 19.65 22.24 13.00
CA ASP A 55 19.11 21.87 11.68
C ASP A 55 17.90 20.93 11.79
N GLU A 56 17.94 19.96 12.71
CA GLU A 56 16.80 19.07 12.99
C GLU A 56 15.60 19.85 13.53
N ILE A 57 15.85 20.84 14.40
CA ILE A 57 14.82 21.72 14.95
C ILE A 57 14.22 22.60 13.86
N ALA A 58 15.06 23.25 13.04
CA ALA A 58 14.60 24.07 11.92
C ALA A 58 13.83 23.26 10.87
N ALA A 59 14.20 22.00 10.64
CA ALA A 59 13.42 21.09 9.79
C ALA A 59 12.04 20.77 10.40
N ALA A 60 11.99 20.53 11.71
CA ALA A 60 10.74 20.27 12.42
C ALA A 60 9.80 21.50 12.42
N GLU A 61 10.34 22.71 12.57
CA GLU A 61 9.59 23.97 12.47
C GLU A 61 9.02 24.19 11.07
N ARG A 62 9.83 23.95 10.02
CA ARG A 62 9.36 24.01 8.63
C ARG A 62 8.21 23.03 8.38
N ALA A 63 8.30 21.81 8.92
CA ALA A 63 7.23 20.83 8.82
C ALA A 63 5.95 21.29 9.54
N ALA A 64 6.08 21.88 10.74
CA ALA A 64 4.96 22.42 11.50
C ALA A 64 4.28 23.58 10.75
N GLN A 65 5.07 24.49 10.16
CA GLN A 65 4.55 25.60 9.36
C GLN A 65 3.83 25.10 8.09
N ALA A 66 4.37 24.09 7.42
CA ALA A 66 3.72 23.50 6.26
C ALA A 66 2.36 22.86 6.60
N LEU A 67 2.26 22.19 7.76
CA LEU A 67 0.99 21.66 8.26
C LEU A 67 -0.02 22.77 8.59
N ASP A 68 0.43 23.88 9.19
CA ASP A 68 -0.44 25.02 9.44
C ASP A 68 -0.95 25.69 8.15
N ASN A 69 -0.09 25.81 7.14
CA ASN A 69 -0.49 26.28 5.81
C ASN A 69 -1.56 25.36 5.20
N LEU A 70 -1.42 24.04 5.32
CA LEU A 70 -2.43 23.09 4.86
C LEU A 70 -3.75 23.20 5.62
N ARG A 71 -3.74 23.53 6.92
CA ARG A 71 -4.99 23.78 7.67
C ARG A 71 -5.72 25.02 7.17
N ARG A 72 -4.98 26.07 6.84
CA ARG A 72 -5.53 27.34 6.37
C ARG A 72 -5.99 27.31 4.92
N GLN A 73 -5.24 26.64 4.06
CA GLN A 73 -5.47 26.64 2.60
C GLN A 73 -6.13 25.36 2.08
N GLY A 74 -6.35 24.38 2.96
CA GLY A 74 -6.78 23.04 2.59
C GLY A 74 -5.70 22.28 1.80
N CYS A 75 -6.12 21.24 1.09
CA CYS A 75 -5.25 20.34 0.35
C CYS A 75 -4.77 20.90 -1.00
N ASN A 76 -4.36 22.17 -1.01
CA ASN A 76 -3.75 22.81 -2.17
C ASN A 76 -2.47 22.05 -2.58
N ILE A 77 -2.30 21.80 -3.88
CA ILE A 77 -1.20 20.96 -4.39
C ILE A 77 0.18 21.57 -4.11
N ASP A 78 0.34 22.88 -4.20
CA ASP A 78 1.64 23.53 -3.94
C ASP A 78 1.96 23.54 -2.44
N ALA A 79 0.95 23.74 -1.59
CA ALA A 79 1.11 23.56 -0.14
C ALA A 79 1.49 22.11 0.22
N LEU A 80 0.91 21.12 -0.46
CA LEU A 80 1.27 19.71 -0.27
C LEU A 80 2.68 19.39 -0.77
N LYS A 81 3.14 20.01 -1.87
CA LYS A 81 4.54 19.88 -2.33
C LYS A 81 5.51 20.47 -1.31
N GLN A 82 5.20 21.64 -0.76
CA GLN A 82 6.00 22.26 0.30
C GLN A 82 6.02 21.39 1.56
N ALA A 83 4.87 20.83 1.96
CA ALA A 83 4.80 19.88 3.07
C ALA A 83 5.67 18.65 2.82
N ARG A 84 5.64 18.08 1.61
CA ARG A 84 6.52 16.95 1.23
C ARG A 84 8.00 17.33 1.31
N GLN A 85 8.39 18.50 0.80
CA GLN A 85 9.76 19.01 0.85
C GLN A 85 10.22 19.30 2.29
N ALA A 86 9.30 19.72 3.16
CA ALA A 86 9.53 19.86 4.59
C ALA A 86 9.51 18.51 5.35
N GLY A 87 9.39 17.38 4.65
CA GLY A 87 9.41 16.04 5.24
C GLY A 87 8.11 15.62 5.93
N VAL A 88 7.00 16.35 5.74
CA VAL A 88 5.69 15.98 6.28
C VAL A 88 5.24 14.64 5.68
N SER A 89 4.89 13.68 6.53
CA SER A 89 4.52 12.35 6.06
C SER A 89 3.10 12.34 5.49
N ALA A 90 2.84 11.44 4.54
CA ALA A 90 1.48 11.24 4.03
C ALA A 90 0.50 10.82 5.14
N LYS A 91 0.97 10.07 6.15
CA LYS A 91 0.18 9.66 7.32
C LYS A 91 -0.27 10.88 8.12
N THR A 92 0.66 11.77 8.46
CA THR A 92 0.36 13.01 9.19
C THR A 92 -0.67 13.86 8.43
N ILE A 93 -0.53 13.97 7.11
CA ILE A 93 -1.48 14.75 6.30
C ILE A 93 -2.85 14.06 6.27
N ARG A 94 -2.91 12.74 6.08
CA ARG A 94 -4.17 11.99 6.11
C ARG A 94 -4.89 12.17 7.45
N ASP A 95 -4.18 11.92 8.56
CA ASP A 95 -4.78 11.86 9.89
C ASP A 95 -5.15 13.24 10.43
N LYS A 96 -4.33 14.28 10.16
CA LYS A 96 -4.52 15.62 10.74
C LYS A 96 -5.20 16.62 9.81
N ILE A 97 -5.11 16.42 8.49
CA ILE A 97 -5.63 17.38 7.48
C ILE A 97 -6.74 16.73 6.65
N GLY A 98 -6.72 15.42 6.45
CA GLY A 98 -7.75 14.70 5.69
C GLY A 98 -7.62 14.82 4.17
N CYS A 99 -6.41 15.06 3.64
CA CYS A 99 -6.24 15.15 2.18
C CYS A 99 -6.49 13.83 1.47
N SER A 100 -6.94 13.90 0.22
CA SER A 100 -7.16 12.70 -0.60
C SER A 100 -5.86 12.12 -1.14
N ALA A 101 -5.85 10.83 -1.43
CA ALA A 101 -4.74 10.17 -2.11
C ALA A 101 -4.42 10.81 -3.47
N ALA A 102 -5.44 11.33 -4.17
CA ALA A 102 -5.27 12.01 -5.46
C ALA A 102 -4.45 13.31 -5.32
N ALA A 103 -4.78 14.13 -4.30
CA ALA A 103 -4.05 15.35 -4.02
C ALA A 103 -2.60 15.06 -3.61
N LEU A 104 -2.39 14.05 -2.77
CA LEU A 104 -1.05 13.64 -2.35
C LEU A 104 -0.22 13.08 -3.52
N ARG A 105 -0.82 12.27 -4.39
CA ARG A 105 -0.15 11.81 -5.62
C ARG A 105 0.28 12.99 -6.49
N ALA A 106 -0.61 13.95 -6.73
CA ALA A 106 -0.30 15.15 -7.51
C ALA A 106 0.81 16.02 -6.88
N ALA A 107 0.96 15.96 -5.55
CA ALA A 107 2.07 16.60 -4.84
C ALA A 107 3.39 15.79 -4.83
N GLY A 108 3.38 14.57 -5.40
CA GLY A 108 4.55 13.73 -5.55
C GLY A 108 4.77 12.71 -4.43
N TYR A 109 3.76 12.41 -3.62
CA TYR A 109 3.82 11.25 -2.71
C TYR A 109 3.69 9.95 -3.49
N THR A 110 4.50 8.95 -3.14
CA THR A 110 4.54 7.66 -3.83
C THR A 110 3.41 6.73 -3.36
N ALA A 111 3.10 5.71 -4.16
CA ALA A 111 2.15 4.67 -3.78
C ALA A 111 2.53 3.98 -2.45
N GLN A 112 3.83 3.75 -2.22
CA GLN A 112 4.35 3.18 -0.98
C GLN A 112 4.07 4.10 0.21
N GLN A 113 4.40 5.38 0.10
CA GLN A 113 4.13 6.36 1.17
C GLN A 113 2.65 6.45 1.51
N LEU A 114 1.77 6.33 0.51
CA LEU A 114 0.33 6.35 0.73
C LEU A 114 -0.21 5.03 1.31
N LYS A 115 0.36 3.89 0.93
CA LYS A 115 0.08 2.61 1.59
C LYS A 115 0.45 2.67 3.07
N ASP A 116 1.63 3.18 3.39
CA ASP A 116 2.11 3.30 4.78
C ASP A 116 1.29 4.33 5.58
N ALA A 117 0.75 5.34 4.90
CA ALA A 117 -0.24 6.24 5.45
C ALA A 117 -1.62 5.60 5.66
N GLY A 118 -1.84 4.39 5.15
CA GLY A 118 -3.06 3.60 5.31
C GLY A 118 -4.16 3.88 4.28
N TYR A 119 -3.82 4.46 3.12
CA TYR A 119 -4.74 4.48 1.98
C TYR A 119 -4.92 3.09 1.39
N THR A 120 -6.17 2.73 1.12
CA THR A 120 -6.56 1.46 0.54
C THR A 120 -6.19 1.37 -0.95
N PRO A 121 -6.00 0.17 -1.51
CA PRO A 121 -5.75 0.03 -2.94
C PRO A 121 -6.87 0.64 -3.82
N ALA A 122 -8.11 0.65 -3.34
CA ALA A 122 -9.25 1.27 -4.04
C ALA A 122 -9.15 2.81 -4.06
N GLU A 123 -8.70 3.44 -2.97
CA GLU A 123 -8.39 4.87 -2.94
C GLU A 123 -7.23 5.22 -3.87
N LEU A 124 -6.18 4.40 -3.89
CA LEU A 124 -5.02 4.63 -4.73
C LEU A 124 -5.33 4.41 -6.22
N LYS A 125 -6.18 3.43 -6.55
CA LYS A 125 -6.73 3.28 -7.91
C LYS A 125 -7.51 4.51 -8.34
N ARG A 126 -8.41 5.03 -7.49
CA ARG A 126 -9.15 6.27 -7.76
C ARG A 126 -8.24 7.49 -7.88
N ALA A 127 -7.13 7.52 -7.15
CA ALA A 127 -6.09 8.53 -7.27
C ALA A 127 -5.29 8.42 -8.58
N GLY A 128 -5.44 7.35 -9.36
CA GLY A 128 -4.76 7.17 -10.64
C GLY A 128 -3.45 6.40 -10.57
N PHE A 129 -3.17 5.67 -9.48
CA PHE A 129 -2.07 4.71 -9.46
C PHE A 129 -2.38 3.49 -10.33
N SER A 130 -1.40 3.07 -11.12
CA SER A 130 -1.49 1.86 -11.93
C SER A 130 -1.35 0.61 -11.04
N PRO A 131 -1.83 -0.57 -11.48
CA PRO A 131 -1.61 -1.79 -10.70
C PRO A 131 -0.12 -2.15 -10.58
N GLN A 132 0.74 -1.69 -11.50
CA GLN A 132 2.20 -1.83 -11.37
C GLN A 132 2.75 -0.97 -10.23
N ASP A 133 2.31 0.29 -10.11
CA ASP A 133 2.71 1.17 -9.01
C ASP A 133 2.33 0.54 -7.65
N LEU A 134 1.13 -0.03 -7.58
CA LEU A 134 0.62 -0.64 -6.35
C LEU A 134 1.30 -1.97 -6.03
N LYS A 135 1.64 -2.77 -7.04
CA LYS A 135 2.47 -3.96 -6.86
C LYS A 135 3.86 -3.58 -6.34
N ASN A 136 4.47 -2.53 -6.88
CA ASN A 136 5.77 -2.02 -6.44
C ASN A 136 5.71 -1.45 -5.01
N ALA A 137 4.56 -0.91 -4.60
CA ALA A 137 4.25 -0.58 -3.21
C ALA A 137 3.94 -1.83 -2.33
N GLY A 138 4.08 -3.04 -2.88
CA GLY A 138 3.89 -4.29 -2.15
C GLY A 138 2.44 -4.64 -1.83
N PHE A 139 1.45 -4.17 -2.61
CA PHE A 139 0.10 -4.73 -2.53
C PHE A 139 0.03 -6.09 -3.23
N THR A 140 -0.73 -7.02 -2.66
CA THR A 140 -0.90 -8.37 -3.21
C THR A 140 -1.87 -8.38 -4.39
N ALA A 141 -1.79 -9.42 -5.22
CA ALA A 141 -2.74 -9.64 -6.31
C ALA A 141 -4.21 -9.62 -5.82
N GLN A 142 -4.47 -10.22 -4.66
CA GLN A 142 -5.79 -10.26 -4.03
C GLN A 142 -6.28 -8.88 -3.63
N GLN A 143 -5.43 -8.07 -2.99
CA GLN A 143 -5.78 -6.70 -2.61
C GLN A 143 -6.13 -5.85 -3.83
N LEU A 144 -5.41 -6.03 -4.95
CA LEU A 144 -5.68 -5.30 -6.18
C LEU A 144 -6.91 -5.82 -6.93
N ALA A 145 -7.15 -7.13 -6.94
CA ALA A 145 -8.38 -7.72 -7.47
C ALA A 145 -9.61 -7.19 -6.70
N ASN A 146 -9.53 -7.15 -5.37
CA ASN A 146 -10.60 -6.62 -4.50
C ASN A 146 -10.83 -5.11 -4.68
N ALA A 147 -9.79 -4.36 -5.06
CA ALA A 147 -9.94 -2.95 -5.49
C ALA A 147 -10.50 -2.80 -6.92
N GLY A 148 -10.87 -3.90 -7.56
CA GLY A 148 -11.52 -3.95 -8.86
C GLY A 148 -10.57 -3.76 -10.04
N PHE A 149 -9.28 -4.07 -9.90
CA PHE A 149 -8.43 -4.21 -11.08
C PHE A 149 -8.79 -5.49 -11.82
N THR A 150 -8.91 -5.38 -13.15
CA THR A 150 -9.26 -6.53 -14.00
C THR A 150 -8.11 -7.53 -14.07
N PRO A 151 -8.40 -8.83 -14.33
CA PRO A 151 -7.36 -9.84 -14.51
C PRO A 151 -6.31 -9.45 -15.58
N SER A 152 -6.74 -8.80 -16.67
CA SER A 152 -5.84 -8.30 -17.72
C SER A 152 -4.93 -7.17 -17.26
N GLN A 153 -5.44 -6.26 -16.42
CA GLN A 153 -4.62 -5.21 -15.81
C GLN A 153 -3.58 -5.80 -14.85
N LEU A 154 -3.97 -6.79 -14.05
CA LEU A 154 -3.06 -7.46 -13.11
C LEU A 154 -1.99 -8.27 -13.84
N LYS A 155 -2.34 -8.96 -14.93
CA LYS A 155 -1.37 -9.62 -15.82
C LYS A 155 -0.36 -8.62 -16.38
N ARG A 156 -0.81 -7.44 -16.86
CA ARG A 156 0.08 -6.39 -17.37
C ARG A 156 0.98 -5.80 -16.28
N ALA A 157 0.55 -5.78 -15.02
CA ALA A 157 1.39 -5.47 -13.86
C ALA A 157 2.35 -6.62 -13.48
N GLY A 158 2.40 -7.68 -14.27
CA GLY A 158 3.30 -8.81 -14.09
C GLY A 158 2.92 -9.76 -12.96
N PHE A 159 1.64 -9.82 -12.54
CA PHE A 159 1.21 -10.92 -11.66
C PHE A 159 1.13 -12.23 -12.45
N THR A 160 1.61 -13.31 -11.86
CA THR A 160 1.56 -14.64 -12.50
C THR A 160 0.16 -15.25 -12.39
N ALA A 161 -0.13 -16.24 -13.24
CA ALA A 161 -1.38 -17.00 -13.14
C ALA A 161 -1.57 -17.64 -11.76
N ALA A 162 -0.48 -18.13 -11.13
CA ALA A 162 -0.52 -18.70 -9.78
C ALA A 162 -0.87 -17.66 -8.71
N GLN A 163 -0.26 -16.47 -8.78
CA GLN A 163 -0.60 -15.36 -7.86
C GLN A 163 -2.06 -14.94 -8.00
N LEU A 164 -2.58 -14.92 -9.22
CA LEU A 164 -3.97 -14.55 -9.48
C LEU A 164 -4.97 -15.66 -9.11
N LYS A 165 -4.60 -16.92 -9.26
CA LYS A 165 -5.37 -18.04 -8.72
C LYS A 165 -5.47 -17.96 -7.20
N ASN A 166 -4.35 -17.72 -6.51
CA ASN A 166 -4.33 -17.54 -5.06
C ASN A 166 -5.11 -16.29 -4.60
N ALA A 167 -5.27 -15.31 -5.48
CA ALA A 167 -6.15 -14.16 -5.29
C ALA A 167 -7.64 -14.48 -5.51
N GLY A 168 -7.99 -15.72 -5.84
CA GLY A 168 -9.38 -16.17 -6.03
C GLY A 168 -9.92 -15.99 -7.44
N LEU A 169 -9.09 -15.65 -8.44
CA LEU A 169 -9.56 -15.53 -9.82
C LEU A 169 -9.82 -16.92 -10.41
N SER A 170 -10.83 -17.02 -11.28
CA SER A 170 -11.16 -18.28 -11.97
C SER A 170 -10.26 -18.50 -13.20
N ALA A 171 -10.11 -19.77 -13.60
CA ALA A 171 -9.42 -20.12 -14.85
C ALA A 171 -10.03 -19.39 -16.07
N ARG A 172 -11.37 -19.24 -16.10
CA ARG A 172 -12.08 -18.50 -17.14
C ARG A 172 -11.66 -17.03 -17.18
N ALA A 173 -11.60 -16.36 -16.03
CA ALA A 173 -11.19 -14.97 -15.94
C ALA A 173 -9.73 -14.78 -16.40
N LEU A 174 -8.83 -15.69 -16.02
CA LEU A 174 -7.42 -15.62 -16.42
C LEU A 174 -7.20 -15.97 -17.89
N LYS A 175 -7.93 -16.95 -18.43
CA LYS A 175 -7.93 -17.23 -19.87
C LYS A 175 -8.42 -16.01 -20.67
N GLY A 176 -9.49 -15.35 -20.21
CA GLY A 176 -9.99 -14.10 -20.79
C GLY A 176 -8.98 -12.94 -20.71
N ALA A 177 -8.08 -12.95 -19.73
CA ALA A 177 -6.93 -12.04 -19.67
C ALA A 177 -5.72 -12.46 -20.55
N GLY A 178 -5.88 -13.55 -21.30
CA GLY A 178 -4.89 -14.05 -22.25
C GLY A 178 -3.80 -14.91 -21.61
N PHE A 179 -4.00 -15.47 -20.41
CA PHE A 179 -3.14 -16.57 -19.96
C PHE A 179 -3.41 -17.82 -20.80
N SER A 180 -2.35 -18.53 -21.21
CA SER A 180 -2.50 -19.77 -21.96
C SER A 180 -3.04 -20.89 -21.05
N PRO A 181 -3.77 -21.88 -21.59
CA PRO A 181 -4.18 -23.07 -20.84
C PRO A 181 -3.02 -23.78 -20.13
N SER A 182 -1.82 -23.78 -20.72
CA SER A 182 -0.60 -24.32 -20.10
C SER A 182 -0.15 -23.51 -18.87
N ALA A 183 -0.20 -22.18 -18.93
CA ALA A 183 0.11 -21.33 -17.78
C ALA A 183 -0.92 -21.50 -16.66
N LEU A 184 -2.19 -21.74 -17.00
CA LEU A 184 -3.24 -22.03 -16.04
C LEU A 184 -3.06 -23.42 -15.40
N LYS A 185 -2.71 -24.44 -16.17
CA LYS A 185 -2.32 -25.75 -15.62
C LYS A 185 -1.12 -25.61 -14.67
N ALA A 186 -0.09 -24.87 -15.06
CA ALA A 186 1.09 -24.61 -14.21
C ALA A 186 0.74 -23.82 -12.94
N ALA A 187 -0.29 -22.97 -12.97
CA ALA A 187 -0.85 -22.33 -11.79
C ALA A 187 -1.68 -23.29 -10.91
N GLY A 188 -1.89 -24.52 -11.35
CA GLY A 188 -2.57 -25.59 -10.63
C GLY A 188 -4.09 -25.61 -10.82
N TYR A 189 -4.64 -25.01 -11.87
CA TYR A 189 -6.05 -25.24 -12.22
C TYR A 189 -6.24 -26.68 -12.70
N THR A 190 -7.35 -27.28 -12.31
CA THR A 190 -7.71 -28.66 -12.65
C THR A 190 -8.24 -28.77 -14.09
N ALA A 191 -8.38 -30.01 -14.59
CA ALA A 191 -9.05 -30.25 -15.87
C ALA A 191 -10.47 -29.66 -15.89
N ALA A 192 -11.21 -29.78 -14.78
CA ALA A 192 -12.56 -29.23 -14.63
C ALA A 192 -12.57 -27.68 -14.68
N ASP A 193 -11.63 -27.02 -13.99
CA ASP A 193 -11.51 -25.56 -14.03
C ASP A 193 -11.24 -25.05 -15.46
N LEU A 194 -10.36 -25.75 -16.19
CA LEU A 194 -10.01 -25.41 -17.56
C LEU A 194 -11.15 -25.73 -18.53
N ALA A 195 -11.88 -26.81 -18.33
CA ALA A 195 -13.08 -27.13 -19.10
C ALA A 195 -14.16 -26.05 -18.92
N LYS A 196 -14.42 -25.59 -17.69
CA LYS A 196 -15.29 -24.43 -17.37
C LYS A 196 -14.80 -23.12 -18.00
N ALA A 197 -13.49 -23.00 -18.22
CA ALA A 197 -12.86 -21.92 -18.98
C ALA A 197 -12.96 -22.11 -20.52
N GLY A 198 -13.62 -23.17 -21.00
CA GLY A 198 -13.79 -23.48 -22.41
C GLY A 198 -12.53 -24.05 -23.07
N VAL A 199 -11.66 -24.72 -22.31
CA VAL A 199 -10.57 -25.54 -22.87
C VAL A 199 -11.16 -26.89 -23.27
N THR A 200 -10.96 -27.28 -24.52
CA THR A 200 -11.55 -28.48 -25.10
C THR A 200 -10.92 -29.77 -24.55
N PRO A 201 -11.61 -30.92 -24.60
CA PRO A 201 -11.02 -32.22 -24.22
C PRO A 201 -9.71 -32.54 -24.95
N GLN A 202 -9.61 -32.16 -26.23
CA GLN A 202 -8.38 -32.35 -27.02
C GLN A 202 -7.23 -31.49 -26.49
N GLU A 203 -7.49 -30.23 -26.13
CA GLU A 203 -6.49 -29.37 -25.49
C GLU A 203 -6.13 -29.85 -24.08
N LEU A 204 -7.08 -30.35 -23.28
CA LEU A 204 -6.77 -30.94 -21.98
C LEU A 204 -5.85 -32.16 -22.10
N LYS A 205 -6.10 -33.01 -23.11
CA LYS A 205 -5.22 -34.13 -23.42
C LYS A 205 -3.82 -33.66 -23.82
N SER A 206 -3.70 -32.63 -24.66
CA SER A 206 -2.39 -32.09 -25.06
C SER A 206 -1.64 -31.40 -23.92
N LEU A 207 -2.36 -30.87 -22.92
CA LEU A 207 -1.77 -30.38 -21.67
C LEU A 207 -1.30 -31.51 -20.75
N GLY A 208 -1.60 -32.77 -21.05
CA GLY A 208 -1.21 -33.94 -20.26
C GLY A 208 -2.12 -34.23 -19.07
N PHE A 209 -3.42 -33.91 -19.16
CA PHE A 209 -4.41 -34.49 -18.25
C PHE A 209 -4.76 -35.91 -18.70
N SER A 210 -5.02 -36.79 -17.74
CA SER A 210 -5.41 -38.18 -17.98
C SER A 210 -6.83 -38.27 -18.55
N PRO A 211 -7.17 -39.38 -19.26
CA PRO A 211 -8.54 -39.61 -19.74
C PRO A 211 -9.59 -39.51 -18.64
N LYS A 212 -9.28 -39.99 -17.43
CA LYS A 212 -10.17 -39.91 -16.27
C LYS A 212 -10.42 -38.47 -15.84
N GLU A 213 -9.38 -37.65 -15.69
CA GLU A 213 -9.55 -36.23 -15.35
C GLU A 213 -10.39 -35.46 -16.38
N ILE A 214 -10.28 -35.83 -17.66
CA ILE A 214 -11.07 -35.21 -18.74
C ILE A 214 -12.54 -35.68 -18.69
N GLN A 215 -12.79 -36.96 -18.40
CA GLN A 215 -14.14 -37.49 -18.21
C GLN A 215 -14.83 -36.86 -16.99
N ASP A 216 -14.13 -36.78 -15.85
CA ASP A 216 -14.62 -36.16 -14.62
C ASP A 216 -14.95 -34.68 -14.86
N ALA A 217 -14.07 -33.96 -15.57
CA ALA A 217 -14.30 -32.57 -15.96
C ALA A 217 -15.52 -32.37 -16.87
N ALA A 218 -15.81 -33.32 -17.76
CA ALA A 218 -16.98 -33.27 -18.64
C ALA A 218 -18.27 -33.56 -17.88
N ALA A 219 -18.24 -34.49 -16.91
CA ALA A 219 -19.38 -34.82 -16.07
C ALA A 219 -19.82 -33.63 -15.18
N GLU A 220 -18.87 -32.80 -14.71
CA GLU A 220 -19.18 -31.58 -13.95
C GLU A 220 -19.85 -30.45 -14.76
N LEU A 221 -19.89 -30.56 -16.09
CA LEU A 221 -20.50 -29.59 -17.00
C LEU A 221 -21.88 -30.00 -17.51
N ALA A 222 -22.27 -31.26 -17.30
CA ALA A 222 -23.56 -31.84 -17.69
C ALA A 222 -24.62 -31.61 -16.62
#